data_AF-A0A1Q7BWK1-F1
#
_entry.id   AF-A0A1Q7BWK1-F1
#
_cell.length_a   1.000
_cell.length_b   1.000
_cell.length_c   1.000
_cell.angle_alpha   90.00
_cell.angle_beta   90.00
_cell.angle_gamma   90.00
#
_symmetry.space_group_name_H-M   'P 1'
#
loop_
_entity.id
_entity.type
_entity.pdbx_description
1 polymer ?
#
loop_
_entity_poly.entity_id
_entity_poly.type
_entity_poly.pdbx_seq_one_letter_code
_entity_poly.pdbx_strand_id
1 'polypeptide(L)'
;MAAPERRRTSVRERSDPCPSLCAGSTDAAWCSRRLSRWPRRTPRSPWARLPTTRRLRSAPWYGPTISTARRENPGGFGCWYGSCQYTSARLNTAGRFTQQYGHVEARIKLPRGQGIWPAFWALGDNIGSVGWPASGEIDIMENVGREPGTNHGSLHGPGYSGGNPLTGTYTLPGGQAFADDFHTFAIDWAPNLVTFSVDGNQYESHTPSDTHGNPWVYNHPFFLILNVAVGGSFPGSPDGSTSFPQQMVVDYVHVFAQGSGGGGGGGGGAITGFGGKCVDVAASNSANGTKVQLWTCNGTGAQQWTLTGGTIRALGKCLDVSGAGTANGTRVQLWDCNGTGAQSWARSGTQLVNTNSNRCLDATGPSSADGTPLQIWDCTGGANQQWNTP
;
A
#
# COMPACT_ATOMS: atom_id res chain seq x y z
N MET A 1 -36.59 43.31 20.43
CA MET A 1 -37.24 42.00 20.21
C MET A 1 -36.15 41.02 19.80
N ALA A 2 -35.92 39.99 20.61
CA ALA A 2 -34.83 39.03 20.44
C ALA A 2 -35.14 38.02 19.32
N ALA A 3 -34.10 37.64 18.58
CA ALA A 3 -34.16 36.60 17.54
C ALA A 3 -34.27 35.19 18.16
N PRO A 4 -34.96 34.24 17.52
CA PRO A 4 -35.22 32.92 18.09
C PRO A 4 -33.96 32.03 18.09
N GLU A 5 -33.77 31.38 19.23
CA GLU A 5 -32.71 30.44 19.58
C GLU A 5 -32.79 29.16 18.74
N ARG A 6 -31.75 28.85 17.95
CA ARG A 6 -31.67 27.57 17.22
C ARG A 6 -31.20 26.46 18.16
N ARG A 7 -32.07 25.49 18.40
CA ARG A 7 -31.77 24.22 19.08
C ARG A 7 -30.50 23.58 18.51
N ARG A 8 -29.51 23.35 19.37
CA ARG A 8 -28.43 22.38 19.12
C ARG A 8 -29.01 20.96 19.14
N THR A 9 -28.99 20.28 18.02
CA THR A 9 -29.12 18.80 17.99
C THR A 9 -27.70 18.24 18.15
N SER A 10 -27.33 17.84 19.37
CA SER A 10 -26.14 17.02 19.58
C SER A 10 -26.42 15.62 19.03
N VAL A 11 -25.52 15.11 18.18
CA VAL A 11 -25.48 13.68 17.87
C VAL A 11 -24.86 13.02 19.10
N ARG A 12 -25.70 12.51 20.00
CA ARG A 12 -25.27 11.57 21.04
C ARG A 12 -24.92 10.24 20.35
N GLU A 13 -23.82 9.63 20.77
CA GLU A 13 -23.59 8.20 20.55
C GLU A 13 -24.85 7.42 20.98
N ARG A 14 -25.46 6.69 20.04
CA ARG A 14 -26.34 5.59 20.41
C ARG A 14 -25.44 4.38 20.60
N SER A 15 -25.27 4.01 21.87
CA SER A 15 -24.71 2.73 22.29
C SER A 15 -25.73 1.63 22.02
N ASP A 16 -25.65 1.00 20.86
CA ASP A 16 -26.34 -0.28 20.65
C ASP A 16 -25.50 -1.41 21.31
N PRO A 17 -26.12 -2.36 22.03
CA PRO A 17 -25.40 -3.39 22.77
C PRO A 17 -24.59 -4.31 21.86
N CYS A 18 -23.39 -4.70 22.32
CA CYS A 18 -22.54 -5.72 21.68
C CYS A 18 -23.37 -6.99 21.41
N PRO A 19 -23.52 -7.46 20.16
CA PRO A 19 -23.95 -8.83 19.93
C PRO A 19 -22.83 -9.77 20.44
N SER A 20 -23.25 -10.79 21.18
CA SER A 20 -22.52 -11.67 22.08
C SER A 20 -21.55 -12.67 21.42
N LEU A 21 -20.76 -12.25 20.42
CA LEU A 21 -19.86 -13.15 19.69
C LEU A 21 -18.40 -12.71 19.78
N CYS A 22 -17.69 -13.27 20.76
CA CYS A 22 -16.24 -13.47 20.68
C CYS A 22 -15.98 -14.55 19.61
N ALA A 23 -15.73 -14.16 18.36
CA ALA A 23 -15.36 -15.09 17.31
C ALA A 23 -13.82 -15.18 17.22
N GLY A 24 -13.27 -16.33 17.64
CA GLY A 24 -11.85 -16.66 17.51
C GLY A 24 -11.56 -17.28 16.14
N SER A 25 -10.48 -16.81 15.49
CA SER A 25 -9.64 -17.69 14.68
C SER A 25 -8.60 -18.26 15.66
N THR A 26 -8.71 -19.57 15.89
CA THR A 26 -7.86 -20.56 16.59
C THR A 26 -6.86 -20.21 17.71
N ASP A 27 -6.49 -18.97 18.00
CA ASP A 27 -5.39 -18.70 18.94
C ASP A 27 -5.56 -17.48 19.86
N ALA A 28 -6.54 -16.59 19.65
CA ALA A 28 -6.65 -15.42 20.53
C ALA A 28 -8.04 -14.73 20.60
N ALA A 29 -8.23 -13.90 21.63
CA ALA A 29 -9.54 -13.41 22.09
C ALA A 29 -9.78 -11.92 21.77
N TRP A 30 -10.88 -11.63 21.05
CA TRP A 30 -11.31 -10.25 20.72
C TRP A 30 -12.83 -10.08 20.82
N CYS A 31 -13.25 -8.82 21.03
CA CYS A 31 -14.59 -8.37 20.65
C CYS A 31 -14.56 -7.75 19.25
N SER A 32 -15.45 -8.22 18.36
CA SER A 32 -15.62 -7.67 17.02
C SER A 32 -16.61 -6.49 17.06
N ARG A 33 -16.22 -5.34 16.48
CA ARG A 33 -17.14 -4.22 16.25
C ARG A 33 -17.15 -3.86 14.77
N ARG A 34 -18.35 -3.83 14.17
CA ARG A 34 -18.55 -3.27 12.82
C ARG A 34 -18.59 -1.75 12.93
N LEU A 35 -17.65 -1.05 12.28
CA LEU A 35 -17.68 0.42 12.19
C LEU A 35 -18.95 0.87 11.45
N SER A 36 -19.69 1.84 12.00
CA SER A 36 -21.02 2.22 11.50
C SER A 36 -21.01 3.23 10.34
N ARG A 37 -19.91 3.95 10.05
CA ARG A 37 -19.79 4.87 8.90
C ARG A 37 -18.35 5.31 8.59
N TRP A 38 -18.02 5.40 7.30
CA TRP A 38 -17.00 6.32 6.74
C TRP A 38 -17.74 7.41 5.95
N PRO A 39 -17.46 8.72 6.09
CA PRO A 39 -18.22 9.75 5.38
C PRO A 39 -17.92 9.75 3.88
N ARG A 40 -18.90 9.31 3.07
CA ARG A 40 -18.96 9.61 1.63
C ARG A 40 -19.67 10.95 1.44
N ARG A 41 -19.07 11.89 0.69
CA ARG A 41 -19.75 13.10 0.21
C ARG A 41 -20.00 12.99 -1.29
N THR A 42 -21.26 12.95 -1.69
CA THR A 42 -21.71 13.22 -3.06
C THR A 42 -21.90 14.73 -3.25
N PRO A 43 -21.52 15.34 -4.39
CA PRO A 43 -21.92 16.69 -4.73
C PRO A 43 -23.23 16.66 -5.54
N ARG A 44 -24.30 17.22 -4.96
CA ARG A 44 -25.39 17.85 -5.73
C ARG A 44 -25.10 19.34 -5.79
N SER A 45 -25.08 19.91 -7.00
CA SER A 45 -25.91 21.05 -7.44
C SER A 45 -25.27 21.85 -8.59
N PRO A 46 -26.07 22.56 -9.41
CA PRO A 46 -25.80 22.74 -10.83
C PRO A 46 -25.27 24.13 -11.22
N TRP A 47 -24.56 24.18 -12.35
CA TRP A 47 -24.21 25.33 -13.21
C TRP A 47 -23.65 26.62 -12.57
N ALA A 48 -22.34 26.85 -12.72
CA ALA A 48 -21.75 28.12 -13.18
C ALA A 48 -20.27 27.94 -13.58
N ARG A 49 -19.82 28.78 -14.52
CA ARG A 49 -18.65 28.65 -15.42
C ARG A 49 -17.26 28.68 -14.76
N LEU A 50 -16.30 28.03 -15.44
CA LEU A 50 -14.82 27.99 -15.27
C LEU A 50 -14.17 29.38 -15.58
N PRO A 51 -12.84 29.64 -15.33
CA PRO A 51 -11.74 28.67 -15.20
C PRO A 51 -10.62 28.95 -14.16
N THR A 52 -9.77 27.93 -13.99
CA THR A 52 -8.38 27.89 -13.44
C THR A 52 -8.15 27.71 -11.93
N THR A 53 -7.17 26.83 -11.64
CA THR A 53 -6.62 26.39 -10.34
C THR A 53 -7.47 25.42 -9.49
N ARG A 54 -7.36 24.13 -9.80
CA ARG A 54 -7.91 23.05 -8.96
C ARG A 54 -6.95 22.81 -7.78
N ARG A 55 -7.13 23.58 -6.70
CA ARG A 55 -6.56 23.28 -5.37
C ARG A 55 -6.88 21.83 -5.00
N LEU A 56 -5.84 21.05 -4.65
CA LEU A 56 -5.95 19.88 -3.79
C LEU A 56 -6.78 20.27 -2.56
N ARG A 57 -7.86 19.54 -2.29
CA ARG A 57 -8.66 19.72 -1.08
C ARG A 57 -8.71 18.41 -0.32
N SER A 58 -7.76 18.24 0.60
CA SER A 58 -7.89 17.35 1.73
C SER A 58 -8.98 17.89 2.68
N ALA A 59 -9.78 17.00 3.26
CA ALA A 59 -10.63 17.31 4.40
C ALA A 59 -10.06 16.58 5.63
N PRO A 60 -9.95 17.24 6.80
CA PRO A 60 -9.30 16.67 7.97
C PRO A 60 -10.18 15.61 8.65
N TRP A 61 -9.58 14.47 8.98
CA TRP A 61 -10.04 13.57 10.03
C TRP A 61 -9.68 14.17 11.41
N TYR A 62 -10.60 14.09 12.37
CA TYR A 62 -10.32 14.46 13.77
C TYR A 62 -9.79 13.25 14.52
N GLY A 63 -8.46 13.17 14.65
CA GLY A 63 -7.73 12.32 15.60
C GLY A 63 -7.46 10.87 15.16
N PRO A 64 -6.38 10.25 15.65
CA PRO A 64 -6.02 8.87 15.32
C PRO A 64 -7.05 7.87 15.88
N THR A 65 -7.28 6.77 15.16
CA THR A 65 -8.05 5.63 15.66
C THR A 65 -7.17 4.80 16.59
N ILE A 66 -7.62 4.57 17.83
CA ILE A 66 -6.86 3.82 18.84
C ILE A 66 -7.56 2.48 19.09
N SER A 67 -6.86 1.39 18.80
CA SER A 67 -7.25 0.04 19.27
C SER A 67 -6.50 -0.24 20.57
N THR A 68 -7.23 -0.43 21.67
CA THR A 68 -6.64 -0.65 23.00
C THR A 68 -6.93 -2.06 23.50
N ALA A 69 -5.87 -2.80 23.82
CA ALA A 69 -5.96 -4.06 24.57
C ALA A 69 -5.81 -3.79 26.08
N ARG A 70 -6.71 -4.37 26.88
CA ARG A 70 -6.80 -4.19 28.34
C ARG A 70 -6.89 -5.55 29.03
N ARG A 71 -6.37 -5.63 30.26
CA ARG A 71 -6.57 -6.78 31.16
C ARG A 71 -7.80 -6.54 32.02
N GLU A 72 -8.96 -6.90 31.50
CA GLU A 72 -10.25 -6.70 32.16
C GLU A 72 -11.30 -7.66 31.57
N ASN A 73 -12.41 -7.87 32.28
CA ASN A 73 -13.59 -8.57 31.75
C ASN A 73 -14.89 -8.04 32.39
N PRO A 74 -15.21 -6.74 32.20
CA PRO A 74 -16.37 -6.14 32.87
C PRO A 74 -17.71 -6.74 32.42
N GLY A 75 -17.76 -7.36 31.23
CA GLY A 75 -18.96 -8.00 30.68
C GLY A 75 -19.10 -9.49 30.99
N GLY A 76 -18.15 -10.10 31.73
CA GLY A 76 -18.19 -11.53 32.03
C GLY A 76 -18.11 -12.43 30.78
N PHE A 77 -17.38 -11.99 29.76
CA PHE A 77 -17.28 -12.68 28.48
C PHE A 77 -16.56 -14.04 28.62
N GLY A 78 -17.07 -15.03 27.87
CA GLY A 78 -16.42 -16.33 27.68
C GLY A 78 -15.51 -16.31 26.45
N CYS A 79 -14.33 -16.90 26.62
CA CYS A 79 -13.29 -17.12 25.63
C CYS A 79 -13.10 -18.65 25.47
N TRP A 80 -12.38 -19.08 24.43
CA TRP A 80 -12.19 -20.51 24.15
C TRP A 80 -11.47 -21.26 25.30
N TYR A 81 -10.72 -20.55 26.14
CA TYR A 81 -10.03 -21.07 27.33
C TYR A 81 -10.79 -20.80 28.65
N GLY A 82 -12.06 -20.39 28.62
CA GLY A 82 -12.86 -20.08 29.82
C GLY A 82 -13.14 -18.58 29.97
N SER A 83 -13.11 -18.03 31.19
CA SER A 83 -13.36 -16.59 31.39
C SER A 83 -12.31 -15.76 30.66
N CYS A 84 -12.74 -14.83 29.80
CA CYS A 84 -11.83 -13.90 29.15
C CYS A 84 -11.03 -13.12 30.21
N GLN A 85 -9.73 -12.98 29.97
CA GLN A 85 -8.82 -12.20 30.83
C GLN A 85 -8.48 -10.84 30.22
N TYR A 86 -8.74 -10.68 28.92
CA TYR A 86 -8.37 -9.53 28.15
C TYR A 86 -9.51 -9.11 27.23
N THR A 87 -9.62 -7.81 27.01
CA THR A 87 -10.51 -7.22 26.00
C THR A 87 -9.69 -6.39 25.03
N SER A 88 -10.05 -6.44 23.76
CA SER A 88 -9.44 -5.67 22.67
C SER A 88 -10.49 -5.46 21.57
N ALA A 89 -10.11 -4.79 20.48
CA ALA A 89 -10.97 -4.55 19.33
C ALA A 89 -10.45 -5.26 18.08
N ARG A 90 -11.38 -5.87 17.33
CA ARG A 90 -11.20 -6.28 15.93
C ARG A 90 -12.19 -5.51 15.07
N LEU A 91 -11.67 -4.56 14.30
CA LEU A 91 -12.44 -3.71 13.38
C LEU A 91 -12.32 -4.29 11.98
N ASN A 92 -13.43 -4.31 11.23
CA ASN A 92 -13.40 -4.75 9.83
C ASN A 92 -14.34 -3.94 8.95
N THR A 93 -14.09 -3.99 7.64
CA THR A 93 -14.91 -3.31 6.63
C THR A 93 -15.89 -4.22 5.88
N ALA A 94 -16.07 -5.47 6.32
CA ALA A 94 -16.92 -6.46 5.65
C ALA A 94 -18.36 -5.94 5.44
N GLY A 95 -18.86 -6.04 4.20
CA GLY A 95 -20.17 -5.55 3.79
C GLY A 95 -20.29 -4.01 3.74
N ARG A 96 -19.19 -3.28 3.88
CA ARG A 96 -19.16 -1.80 3.81
C ARG A 96 -18.16 -1.27 2.79
N PHE A 97 -16.96 -1.84 2.79
CA PHE A 97 -15.90 -1.52 1.85
C PHE A 97 -15.09 -2.79 1.57
N THR A 98 -14.93 -3.07 0.29
CA THR A 98 -14.02 -4.06 -0.24
C THR A 98 -13.19 -3.40 -1.34
N GLN A 99 -11.98 -3.89 -1.55
CA GLN A 99 -11.10 -3.47 -2.61
C GLN A 99 -10.61 -4.70 -3.34
N GLN A 100 -10.52 -4.62 -4.67
CA GLN A 100 -9.73 -5.55 -5.47
C GLN A 100 -8.61 -4.75 -6.13
N TYR A 101 -7.37 -5.12 -5.87
CA TYR A 101 -6.16 -4.47 -6.37
C TYR A 101 -5.97 -3.00 -5.96
N GLY A 102 -4.78 -2.48 -6.20
CA GLY A 102 -4.38 -1.10 -5.92
C GLY A 102 -3.34 -1.01 -4.81
N HIS A 103 -3.10 0.22 -4.38
CA HIS A 103 -2.22 0.51 -3.25
C HIS A 103 -3.06 0.60 -1.97
N VAL A 104 -2.71 -0.20 -0.96
CA VAL A 104 -3.37 -0.21 0.35
C VAL A 104 -2.32 0.10 1.39
N GLU A 105 -2.52 1.16 2.17
CA GLU A 105 -1.53 1.67 3.12
C GLU A 105 -2.19 2.08 4.43
N ALA A 106 -1.50 1.83 5.54
CA ALA A 106 -1.85 2.40 6.84
C ALA A 106 -0.63 2.96 7.55
N ARG A 107 -0.78 4.15 8.15
CA ARG A 107 0.23 4.75 9.01
C ARG A 107 -0.11 4.45 10.47
N ILE A 108 0.73 3.64 11.12
CA ILE A 108 0.44 3.01 12.41
C ILE A 108 1.66 3.11 13.32
N LYS A 109 1.43 3.44 14.60
CA LYS A 109 2.38 3.19 15.69
C LYS A 109 1.94 1.95 16.46
N LEU A 110 2.83 0.97 16.59
CA LEU A 110 2.51 -0.34 17.15
C LEU A 110 2.66 -0.38 18.69
N PRO A 111 1.96 -1.28 19.39
CA PRO A 111 2.29 -1.67 20.76
C PRO A 111 3.53 -2.59 20.80
N ARG A 112 4.04 -2.88 22.00
CA ARG A 112 5.09 -3.89 22.23
C ARG A 112 4.84 -4.67 23.51
N GLY A 113 5.45 -5.83 23.63
CA GLY A 113 5.39 -6.68 24.81
C GLY A 113 5.10 -8.13 24.47
N GLN A 114 5.53 -9.02 25.36
CA GLN A 114 5.28 -10.46 25.25
C GLN A 114 3.77 -10.73 25.08
N GLY A 115 3.42 -11.59 24.12
CA GLY A 115 2.03 -11.96 23.85
C GLY A 115 1.16 -10.88 23.20
N ILE A 116 1.71 -9.74 22.79
CA ILE A 116 0.97 -8.70 22.04
C ILE A 116 1.18 -8.90 20.54
N TRP A 117 0.11 -8.80 19.75
CA TRP A 117 0.15 -9.10 18.30
C TRP A 117 -0.76 -8.14 17.50
N PRO A 118 -0.32 -6.90 17.25
CA PRO A 118 -1.05 -5.99 16.36
C PRO A 118 -1.04 -6.52 14.91
N ALA A 119 -2.16 -6.34 14.22
CA ALA A 119 -2.29 -6.73 12.82
C ALA A 119 -3.11 -5.73 11.99
N PHE A 120 -2.67 -5.49 10.76
CA PHE A 120 -3.39 -4.82 9.68
C PHE A 120 -3.39 -5.75 8.47
N TRP A 121 -4.57 -6.21 8.06
CA TRP A 121 -4.70 -7.33 7.14
C TRP A 121 -6.02 -7.29 6.38
N ALA A 122 -6.20 -8.21 5.44
CA ALA A 122 -7.36 -8.28 4.58
C ALA A 122 -7.81 -9.74 4.36
N LEU A 123 -9.13 -9.94 4.24
CA LEU A 123 -9.73 -11.24 3.92
C LEU A 123 -10.63 -11.15 2.70
N GLY A 124 -10.68 -12.21 1.89
CA GLY A 124 -11.61 -12.32 0.77
C GLY A 124 -13.05 -12.11 1.18
N ASP A 125 -13.79 -11.29 0.44
CA ASP A 125 -15.21 -11.02 0.75
C ASP A 125 -16.14 -12.23 0.51
N ASN A 126 -15.63 -13.24 -0.20
CA ASN A 126 -16.25 -14.53 -0.44
C ASN A 126 -16.05 -15.54 0.73
N ILE A 127 -15.39 -15.17 1.84
CA ILE A 127 -15.11 -16.07 2.98
C ILE A 127 -16.33 -16.84 3.50
N GLY A 128 -17.52 -16.22 3.50
CA GLY A 128 -18.75 -16.89 3.92
C GLY A 128 -19.24 -17.98 2.96
N SER A 129 -18.75 -18.00 1.73
CA SER A 129 -19.12 -18.97 0.68
C SER A 129 -18.07 -20.05 0.45
N VAL A 130 -16.78 -19.71 0.50
CA VAL A 130 -15.69 -20.65 0.19
C VAL A 130 -14.88 -21.08 1.42
N GLY A 131 -15.02 -20.37 2.55
CA GLY A 131 -14.24 -20.62 3.76
C GLY A 131 -12.76 -20.21 3.63
N TRP A 132 -12.07 -20.27 4.76
CA TRP A 132 -10.62 -20.08 4.83
C TRP A 132 -9.90 -21.44 4.66
N PRO A 133 -8.74 -21.52 3.98
CA PRO A 133 -7.97 -20.43 3.35
C PRO A 133 -8.36 -20.14 1.89
N ALA A 134 -9.42 -20.77 1.37
CA ALA A 134 -9.83 -20.63 -0.03
C ALA A 134 -10.25 -19.20 -0.42
N SER A 135 -10.72 -18.40 0.54
CA SER A 135 -11.02 -16.98 0.34
C SER A 135 -9.78 -16.11 0.22
N GLY A 136 -8.60 -16.61 0.58
CA GLY A 136 -7.38 -15.81 0.67
C GLY A 136 -7.33 -14.87 1.89
N GLU A 137 -6.11 -14.60 2.32
CA GLU A 137 -5.74 -13.64 3.37
C GLU A 137 -4.47 -12.90 2.96
N ILE A 138 -4.45 -11.57 3.15
CA ILE A 138 -3.28 -10.73 2.93
C ILE A 138 -2.97 -10.01 4.23
N ASP A 139 -1.89 -10.40 4.89
CA ASP A 139 -1.41 -9.79 6.12
C ASP A 139 -0.41 -8.70 5.76
N ILE A 140 -0.91 -7.45 5.69
CA ILE A 140 -0.12 -6.29 5.26
C ILE A 140 0.93 -5.93 6.32
N MET A 141 0.57 -6.10 7.58
CA MET A 141 1.45 -5.90 8.74
C MET A 141 0.99 -6.83 9.85
N GLU A 142 1.89 -7.69 10.29
CA GLU A 142 1.84 -8.35 11.59
C GLU A 142 3.14 -8.10 12.34
N ASN A 143 3.04 -7.75 13.62
CA ASN A 143 4.20 -7.65 14.49
C ASN A 143 4.02 -8.57 15.70
N VAL A 144 5.11 -9.25 16.06
CA VAL A 144 5.18 -9.98 17.32
C VAL A 144 5.73 -9.04 18.37
N GLY A 145 4.96 -8.73 19.41
CA GLY A 145 5.29 -7.67 20.36
C GLY A 145 6.59 -7.88 21.15
N ARG A 146 7.10 -9.12 21.29
CA ARG A 146 8.43 -9.41 21.86
C ARG A 146 9.58 -9.13 20.88
N GLU A 147 9.27 -8.98 19.60
CA GLU A 147 10.17 -8.68 18.47
C GLU A 147 9.73 -7.35 17.81
N PRO A 148 9.75 -6.23 18.55
CA PRO A 148 9.05 -5.01 18.15
C PRO A 148 9.70 -4.26 16.96
N GLY A 149 10.88 -4.69 16.51
CA GLY A 149 11.57 -4.16 15.33
C GLY A 149 11.28 -4.91 14.03
N THR A 150 10.54 -6.01 14.08
CA THR A 150 10.32 -6.91 12.93
C THR A 150 8.86 -6.94 12.52
N ASN A 151 8.59 -6.63 11.25
CA ASN A 151 7.28 -6.76 10.62
C ASN A 151 7.24 -8.01 9.74
N HIS A 152 6.09 -8.66 9.70
CA HIS A 152 5.78 -9.77 8.80
C HIS A 152 4.72 -9.32 7.79
N GLY A 153 4.95 -9.64 6.51
CA GLY A 153 3.93 -9.55 5.48
C GLY A 153 3.69 -10.94 4.92
N SER A 154 2.42 -11.38 4.92
CA SER A 154 2.08 -12.77 4.62
C SER A 154 0.90 -12.90 3.66
N LEU A 155 0.93 -13.98 2.88
CA LEU A 155 -0.15 -14.40 1.99
C LEU A 155 -0.58 -15.81 2.38
N HIS A 156 -1.88 -15.98 2.69
CA HIS A 156 -2.46 -17.29 2.95
C HIS A 156 -3.47 -17.69 1.87
N GLY A 157 -3.28 -18.87 1.30
CA GLY A 157 -4.20 -19.48 0.35
C GLY A 157 -4.17 -21.01 0.42
N PRO A 158 -4.93 -21.71 -0.45
CA PRO A 158 -4.95 -23.17 -0.49
C PRO A 158 -3.54 -23.70 -0.74
N GLY A 159 -3.01 -24.55 0.14
CA GLY A 159 -1.66 -25.13 0.03
C GLY A 159 -0.51 -24.24 0.56
N TYR A 160 -0.79 -23.02 0.99
CA TYR A 160 0.19 -22.09 1.59
C TYR A 160 -0.50 -21.23 2.65
N SER A 161 -0.79 -21.79 3.83
CA SER A 161 -1.56 -21.12 4.90
C SER A 161 -1.18 -21.66 6.29
N GLY A 162 -1.79 -21.10 7.36
CA GLY A 162 -1.45 -21.45 8.74
C GLY A 162 0.03 -21.24 9.03
N GLY A 163 0.72 -22.31 9.46
CA GLY A 163 2.16 -22.29 9.72
C GLY A 163 3.07 -22.31 8.48
N ASN A 164 2.50 -22.40 7.26
CA ASN A 164 3.27 -22.37 6.00
C ASN A 164 2.74 -21.32 5.00
N PRO A 165 2.61 -20.03 5.38
CA PRO A 165 2.27 -18.97 4.43
C PRO A 165 3.47 -18.59 3.55
N LEU A 166 3.19 -17.83 2.48
CA LEU A 166 4.25 -17.08 1.80
C LEU A 166 4.50 -15.82 2.64
N THR A 167 5.68 -15.72 3.26
CA THR A 167 5.99 -14.65 4.22
C THR A 167 7.33 -14.02 3.90
N GLY A 168 7.33 -12.69 3.88
CA GLY A 168 8.54 -11.88 3.99
C GLY A 168 8.62 -11.16 5.32
N THR A 169 9.82 -10.74 5.69
CA THR A 169 10.05 -9.96 6.92
C THR A 169 10.82 -8.68 6.62
N TYR A 170 10.51 -7.64 7.38
CA TYR A 170 11.26 -6.39 7.37
C TYR A 170 11.64 -6.01 8.79
N THR A 171 12.94 -5.86 9.04
CA THR A 171 13.48 -5.44 10.33
C THR A 171 14.00 -4.01 10.23
N LEU A 172 13.56 -3.12 11.12
CA LEU A 172 14.08 -1.76 11.17
C LEU A 172 15.60 -1.77 11.47
N PRO A 173 16.37 -0.87 10.83
CA PRO A 173 17.80 -0.80 11.06
C PRO A 173 18.13 -0.31 12.47
N GLY A 174 19.33 -0.65 12.95
CA GLY A 174 19.87 -0.08 14.19
C GLY A 174 19.14 -0.50 15.48
N GLY A 175 18.36 -1.58 15.45
CA GLY A 175 17.63 -2.08 16.62
C GLY A 175 16.43 -1.21 17.01
N GLN A 176 15.93 -0.38 16.10
CA GLN A 176 14.73 0.42 16.29
C GLN A 176 13.48 -0.46 16.40
N ALA A 177 12.42 0.08 16.99
CA ALA A 177 11.14 -0.60 17.13
C ALA A 177 9.99 0.20 16.49
N PHE A 178 9.06 -0.51 15.87
CA PHE A 178 7.81 0.05 15.32
C PHE A 178 6.88 0.66 16.37
N ALA A 179 7.20 0.44 17.65
CA ALA A 179 6.48 1.00 18.76
C ALA A 179 7.06 2.35 19.24
N ASP A 180 8.18 2.82 18.67
CA ASP A 180 8.79 4.11 19.04
C ASP A 180 8.19 5.28 18.24
N ASP A 181 7.84 5.07 16.97
CA ASP A 181 7.25 6.10 16.10
C ASP A 181 6.16 5.49 15.18
N PHE A 182 5.47 6.34 14.44
CA PHE A 182 4.59 5.93 13.37
C PHE A 182 5.38 5.51 12.14
N HIS A 183 5.02 4.35 11.61
CA HIS A 183 5.52 3.83 10.35
C HIS A 183 4.37 3.56 9.39
N THR A 184 4.70 3.47 8.13
CA THR A 184 3.75 3.25 7.06
C THR A 184 3.89 1.84 6.54
N PHE A 185 2.82 1.04 6.61
CA PHE A 185 2.78 -0.34 6.14
C PHE A 185 1.85 -0.44 4.94
N ALA A 186 2.33 -1.00 3.84
CA ALA A 186 1.57 -1.01 2.60
C ALA A 186 1.76 -2.26 1.75
N ILE A 187 0.76 -2.51 0.91
CA ILE A 187 0.87 -3.39 -0.24
C ILE A 187 0.58 -2.63 -1.55
N ASP A 188 1.31 -2.99 -2.59
CA ASP A 188 0.90 -2.79 -3.97
C ASP A 188 0.36 -4.12 -4.50
N TRP A 189 -0.95 -4.18 -4.77
CA TRP A 189 -1.64 -5.40 -5.17
C TRP A 189 -2.15 -5.28 -6.61
N ALA A 190 -1.75 -6.21 -7.46
CA ALA A 190 -2.14 -6.34 -8.85
C ALA A 190 -2.60 -7.79 -9.15
N PRO A 191 -3.20 -8.08 -10.33
CA PRO A 191 -3.73 -9.41 -10.63
C PRO A 191 -2.77 -10.59 -10.42
N ASN A 192 -1.46 -10.40 -10.59
CA ASN A 192 -0.47 -11.48 -10.44
C ASN A 192 0.74 -11.06 -9.60
N LEU A 193 0.56 -10.07 -8.73
CA LEU A 193 1.65 -9.55 -7.90
C LEU A 193 1.08 -8.93 -6.64
N VAL A 194 1.66 -9.28 -5.50
CA VAL A 194 1.51 -8.52 -4.25
C VAL A 194 2.90 -8.16 -3.78
N THR A 195 3.17 -6.88 -3.62
CA THR A 195 4.44 -6.36 -3.12
C THR A 195 4.21 -5.67 -1.78
N PHE A 196 4.98 -6.04 -0.76
CA PHE A 196 4.90 -5.47 0.58
C PHE A 196 5.96 -4.40 0.78
N SER A 197 5.62 -3.34 1.53
CA SER A 197 6.55 -2.27 1.87
C SER A 197 6.35 -1.73 3.28
N VAL A 198 7.45 -1.24 3.86
CA VAL A 198 7.50 -0.47 5.10
C VAL A 198 8.20 0.85 4.83
N ASP A 199 7.54 1.98 5.14
CA ASP A 199 8.01 3.33 4.88
C ASP A 199 8.42 3.56 3.41
N GLY A 200 7.68 2.93 2.49
CA GLY A 200 7.97 2.95 1.05
C GLY A 200 9.11 2.02 0.60
N ASN A 201 9.80 1.36 1.53
CA ASN A 201 10.83 0.37 1.20
C ASN A 201 10.16 -0.98 0.93
N GLN A 202 10.18 -1.41 -0.33
CA GLN A 202 9.71 -2.75 -0.70
C GLN A 202 10.65 -3.80 -0.13
N TYR A 203 10.10 -4.83 0.52
CA TYR A 203 10.89 -5.87 1.18
C TYR A 203 10.51 -7.29 0.77
N GLU A 204 9.32 -7.48 0.20
CA GLU A 204 8.85 -8.79 -0.23
C GLU A 204 7.92 -8.66 -1.45
N SER A 205 7.89 -9.67 -2.31
CA SER A 205 6.94 -9.74 -3.42
C SER A 205 6.60 -11.18 -3.78
N HIS A 206 5.31 -11.42 -4.03
CA HIS A 206 4.82 -12.73 -4.41
C HIS A 206 3.95 -12.66 -5.67
N THR A 207 4.05 -13.72 -6.46
CA THR A 207 3.41 -13.95 -7.75
C THR A 207 2.76 -15.34 -7.75
N PRO A 208 1.92 -15.68 -8.74
CA PRO A 208 1.37 -17.02 -8.87
C PRO A 208 2.41 -18.14 -8.97
N SER A 209 3.66 -17.90 -9.37
CA SER A 209 4.68 -18.96 -9.38
C SER A 209 5.13 -19.37 -7.99
N ASP A 210 5.05 -18.47 -7.01
CA ASP A 210 5.49 -18.72 -5.62
C ASP A 210 4.54 -19.66 -4.87
N THR A 211 3.35 -19.90 -5.41
CA THR A 211 2.37 -20.84 -4.84
C THR A 211 2.69 -22.31 -5.17
N HIS A 212 3.76 -22.60 -5.93
CA HIS A 212 4.19 -23.95 -6.31
C HIS A 212 3.08 -24.80 -6.95
N GLY A 213 2.28 -24.19 -7.83
CA GLY A 213 1.18 -24.85 -8.53
C GLY A 213 -0.14 -24.87 -7.77
N ASN A 214 -0.16 -24.36 -6.53
CA ASN A 214 -1.41 -24.15 -5.80
C ASN A 214 -2.19 -22.93 -6.32
N PRO A 215 -3.52 -22.84 -6.09
CA PRO A 215 -4.34 -21.72 -6.57
C PRO A 215 -3.89 -20.35 -6.06
N TRP A 216 -3.78 -19.37 -6.96
CA TRP A 216 -3.64 -17.96 -6.63
C TRP A 216 -5.04 -17.33 -6.39
N VAL A 217 -5.32 -16.93 -5.15
CA VAL A 217 -6.67 -16.52 -4.69
C VAL A 217 -6.80 -15.01 -4.45
N TYR A 218 -5.87 -14.20 -4.93
CA TYR A 218 -5.88 -12.74 -4.74
C TYR A 218 -6.49 -11.99 -5.93
N ASN A 219 -7.49 -12.58 -6.58
CA ASN A 219 -8.09 -12.10 -7.83
C ASN A 219 -9.58 -11.72 -7.70
N HIS A 220 -10.00 -11.34 -6.50
CA HIS A 220 -11.35 -10.89 -6.18
C HIS A 220 -11.29 -9.86 -5.05
N PRO A 221 -12.41 -9.22 -4.66
CA PRO A 221 -12.38 -8.21 -3.60
C PRO A 221 -12.08 -8.76 -2.21
N PHE A 222 -11.39 -7.96 -1.40
CA PHE A 222 -11.04 -8.23 -0.01
C PHE A 222 -11.55 -7.07 0.87
N PHE A 223 -11.92 -7.36 2.12
CA PHE A 223 -12.21 -6.35 3.14
C PHE A 223 -11.04 -6.23 4.12
N LEU A 224 -10.85 -5.03 4.68
CA LEU A 224 -9.74 -4.72 5.60
C LEU A 224 -10.11 -5.02 7.05
N ILE A 225 -9.09 -5.34 7.84
CA ILE A 225 -9.18 -5.70 9.26
C ILE A 225 -8.01 -5.06 10.02
N LEU A 226 -8.32 -4.53 11.21
CA LEU A 226 -7.36 -3.99 12.18
C LEU A 226 -7.67 -4.58 13.56
N ASN A 227 -6.67 -5.14 14.24
CA ASN A 227 -6.83 -5.62 15.62
C ASN A 227 -5.53 -5.58 16.42
N VAL A 228 -5.67 -5.76 17.75
CA VAL A 228 -4.54 -6.02 18.64
C VAL A 228 -4.76 -7.33 19.39
N ALA A 229 -4.08 -8.33 18.86
CA ALA A 229 -3.49 -9.52 19.49
C ALA A 229 -3.21 -9.53 21.01
N VAL A 230 -3.81 -10.37 21.87
CA VAL A 230 -3.33 -10.75 23.19
C VAL A 230 -3.35 -12.28 23.31
N GLY A 231 -2.16 -12.87 23.29
CA GLY A 231 -1.95 -14.31 23.24
C GLY A 231 -1.96 -14.88 21.82
N GLY A 232 -1.58 -16.15 21.72
CA GLY A 232 -1.58 -16.95 20.49
C GLY A 232 -0.33 -17.81 20.35
N SER A 233 -0.39 -18.82 19.49
CA SER A 233 0.76 -19.68 19.19
C SER A 233 1.95 -18.88 18.66
N PHE A 234 1.69 -17.89 17.80
CA PHE A 234 2.72 -17.05 17.18
C PHE A 234 3.41 -16.08 18.17
N PRO A 235 2.70 -15.18 18.88
CA PRO A 235 3.34 -14.28 19.84
C PRO A 235 3.65 -14.93 21.20
N GLY A 236 3.15 -16.13 21.46
CA GLY A 236 3.09 -16.71 22.80
C GLY A 236 2.03 -16.04 23.68
N SER A 237 1.92 -16.48 24.93
CA SER A 237 1.01 -15.86 25.92
C SER A 237 1.65 -14.63 26.57
N PRO A 238 0.85 -13.65 27.05
CA PRO A 238 1.33 -12.64 27.98
C PRO A 238 1.93 -13.29 29.24
N ASP A 239 2.94 -12.64 29.80
CA ASP A 239 3.61 -13.07 31.04
C ASP A 239 3.81 -11.88 32.00
N GLY A 240 4.60 -12.08 33.07
CA GLY A 240 4.88 -11.04 34.06
C GLY A 240 5.58 -9.79 33.52
N SER A 241 6.16 -9.85 32.31
CA SER A 241 6.78 -8.68 31.65
C SER A 241 5.78 -7.86 30.83
N THR A 242 4.57 -8.38 30.60
CA THR A 242 3.59 -7.73 29.71
C THR A 242 2.84 -6.62 30.45
N SER A 243 3.03 -5.38 29.98
CA SER A 243 2.30 -4.22 30.51
C SER A 243 0.98 -4.02 29.79
N PHE A 244 -0.06 -3.61 30.53
CA PHE A 244 -1.36 -3.21 29.99
C PHE A 244 -1.74 -1.82 30.54
N PRO A 245 -2.49 -0.99 29.79
CA PRO A 245 -3.03 -1.27 28.45
C PRO A 245 -1.99 -1.18 27.33
N GLN A 246 -2.26 -1.85 26.21
CA GLN A 246 -1.48 -1.76 24.97
C GLN A 246 -2.29 -1.08 23.87
N GLN A 247 -1.65 -0.25 23.07
CA GLN A 247 -2.35 0.56 22.06
C GLN A 247 -1.69 0.46 20.70
N MET A 248 -2.49 0.12 19.69
CA MET A 248 -2.17 0.38 18.29
C MET A 248 -2.85 1.68 17.89
N VAL A 249 -2.04 2.65 17.48
CA VAL A 249 -2.51 3.98 17.10
C VAL A 249 -2.43 4.11 15.59
N VAL A 250 -3.58 4.23 14.93
CA VAL A 250 -3.69 4.35 13.48
C VAL A 250 -3.99 5.80 13.14
N ASP A 251 -3.08 6.44 12.41
CA ASP A 251 -3.26 7.80 11.92
C ASP A 251 -4.24 7.82 10.75
N TYR A 252 -3.95 7.02 9.71
CA TYR A 252 -4.82 6.84 8.56
C TYR A 252 -4.75 5.41 7.99
N VAL A 253 -5.79 5.07 7.22
CA VAL A 253 -5.78 3.98 6.24
C VAL A 253 -6.20 4.57 4.91
N HIS A 254 -5.39 4.39 3.88
CA HIS A 254 -5.65 4.85 2.53
C HIS A 254 -5.70 3.65 1.57
N VAL A 255 -6.64 3.72 0.63
CA VAL A 255 -6.79 2.74 -0.44
C VAL A 255 -6.93 3.48 -1.75
N PHE A 256 -6.02 3.20 -2.67
CA PHE A 256 -6.00 3.76 -4.01
C PHE A 256 -6.27 2.63 -4.98
N ALA A 257 -7.48 2.57 -5.52
CA ALA A 257 -7.89 1.51 -6.43
C ALA A 257 -6.99 1.48 -7.68
N GLN A 258 -6.61 0.27 -8.10
CA GLN A 258 -6.11 0.07 -9.46
C GLN A 258 -7.29 0.32 -10.42
N GLY A 259 -7.26 1.42 -11.19
CA GLY A 259 -8.41 1.86 -11.98
C GLY A 259 -8.93 0.78 -12.95
N SER A 260 -10.25 0.58 -13.01
CA SER A 260 -10.93 -0.39 -13.87
C SER A 260 -11.83 0.26 -14.93
N GLY A 261 -11.53 0.02 -16.22
CA GLY A 261 -12.52 -0.07 -17.31
C GLY A 261 -12.68 1.10 -18.30
N GLY A 262 -12.09 0.96 -19.50
CA GLY A 262 -12.43 1.70 -20.73
C GLY A 262 -11.20 1.85 -21.64
N GLY A 263 -11.28 1.46 -22.92
CA GLY A 263 -10.16 1.61 -23.86
C GLY A 263 -9.55 3.02 -23.82
N GLY A 264 -8.29 3.12 -23.41
CA GLY A 264 -7.55 4.37 -23.27
C GLY A 264 -7.12 4.70 -21.83
N GLY A 265 -5.84 4.47 -21.51
CA GLY A 265 -5.10 5.18 -20.45
C GLY A 265 -5.32 4.71 -19.01
N GLY A 266 -4.54 3.72 -18.55
CA GLY A 266 -4.09 3.70 -17.15
C GLY A 266 -3.28 4.97 -16.91
N GLY A 267 -3.61 5.71 -15.84
CA GLY A 267 -3.11 7.06 -15.57
C GLY A 267 -1.61 7.08 -15.25
N GLY A 268 -0.79 6.89 -16.27
CA GLY A 268 0.57 7.37 -16.25
C GLY A 268 0.54 8.89 -16.06
N GLY A 269 1.51 9.42 -15.33
CA GLY A 269 1.71 10.85 -15.22
C GLY A 269 3.00 11.25 -15.92
N ALA A 270 3.24 12.56 -15.97
CA ALA A 270 4.52 13.07 -16.44
C ALA A 270 5.65 12.66 -15.47
N ILE A 271 6.70 12.04 -16.00
CA ILE A 271 8.00 12.08 -15.35
C ILE A 271 8.63 13.41 -15.76
N THR A 272 8.80 14.31 -14.80
CA THR A 272 9.40 15.64 -15.04
C THR A 272 10.81 15.71 -14.47
N GLY A 273 11.69 16.46 -15.09
CA GLY A 273 13.08 16.55 -14.64
C GLY A 273 13.77 17.82 -15.15
N PHE A 274 14.95 17.63 -15.72
CA PHE A 274 15.84 18.72 -16.14
C PHE A 274 15.13 19.82 -16.94
N GLY A 275 15.26 21.07 -16.49
CA GLY A 275 14.59 22.22 -17.11
C GLY A 275 13.06 22.24 -17.01
N GLY A 276 12.47 21.46 -16.10
CA GLY A 276 11.01 21.31 -15.97
C GLY A 276 10.37 20.58 -17.13
N LYS A 277 11.17 19.86 -17.94
CA LYS A 277 10.72 19.12 -19.12
C LYS A 277 10.22 17.73 -18.74
N CYS A 278 9.42 17.16 -19.63
CA CYS A 278 8.86 15.83 -19.49
C CYS A 278 9.72 14.81 -20.22
N VAL A 279 9.84 13.61 -19.66
CA VAL A 279 10.29 12.42 -20.38
C VAL A 279 9.22 12.09 -21.44
N ASP A 280 9.63 12.00 -22.70
CA ASP A 280 8.74 12.02 -23.87
C ASP A 280 9.15 10.93 -24.87
N VAL A 281 8.17 10.17 -25.36
CA VAL A 281 8.34 9.31 -26.54
C VAL A 281 8.28 10.17 -27.80
N ALA A 282 9.39 10.25 -28.53
CA ALA A 282 9.52 11.15 -29.65
C ALA A 282 8.39 10.97 -30.68
N ALA A 283 7.72 12.08 -31.00
CA ALA A 283 6.60 12.14 -31.95
C ALA A 283 5.43 11.21 -31.62
N SER A 284 5.28 10.76 -30.36
CA SER A 284 4.31 9.72 -29.96
C SER A 284 4.43 8.42 -30.76
N ASN A 285 5.61 8.17 -31.35
CA ASN A 285 5.82 7.00 -32.18
C ASN A 285 5.98 5.75 -31.31
N SER A 286 5.04 4.82 -31.40
CA SER A 286 5.06 3.57 -30.64
C SER A 286 5.87 2.47 -31.33
N ALA A 287 6.76 2.76 -32.28
CA ALA A 287 7.65 1.75 -32.86
C ALA A 287 8.80 1.40 -31.89
N ASN A 288 9.23 0.13 -31.89
CA ASN A 288 10.41 -0.30 -31.15
C ASN A 288 11.65 0.48 -31.62
N GLY A 289 12.47 0.93 -30.68
CA GLY A 289 13.65 1.75 -30.95
C GLY A 289 13.38 3.26 -31.01
N THR A 290 12.11 3.68 -30.84
CA THR A 290 11.78 5.10 -30.79
C THR A 290 12.56 5.79 -29.67
N LYS A 291 13.14 6.95 -29.98
CA LYS A 291 13.89 7.78 -29.03
C LYS A 291 13.01 8.17 -27.85
N VAL A 292 13.53 8.02 -26.64
CA VAL A 292 13.00 8.75 -25.48
C VAL A 292 13.84 10.01 -25.27
N GLN A 293 13.18 11.14 -25.08
CA GLN A 293 13.77 12.46 -25.08
C GLN A 293 13.18 13.36 -23.99
N LEU A 294 13.77 14.53 -23.78
CA LEU A 294 13.10 15.64 -23.11
C LEU A 294 12.22 16.41 -24.10
N TRP A 295 11.04 16.77 -23.64
CA TRP A 295 10.15 17.67 -24.39
C TRP A 295 9.34 18.55 -23.45
N THR A 296 8.89 19.70 -23.94
CA THR A 296 7.94 20.55 -23.24
C THR A 296 6.72 19.73 -22.83
N CYS A 297 6.35 19.81 -21.55
CA CYS A 297 5.20 19.08 -21.03
C CYS A 297 3.91 19.53 -21.74
N ASN A 298 3.26 18.60 -22.42
CA ASN A 298 2.10 18.85 -23.28
C ASN A 298 0.89 17.96 -22.94
N GLY A 299 1.04 17.04 -21.97
CA GLY A 299 -0.05 16.19 -21.48
C GLY A 299 -0.49 15.08 -22.44
N THR A 300 0.24 14.85 -23.52
CA THR A 300 -0.04 13.77 -24.47
C THR A 300 0.32 12.40 -23.87
N GLY A 301 -0.21 11.33 -24.48
CA GLY A 301 0.09 9.95 -24.11
C GLY A 301 1.59 9.58 -24.17
N ALA A 302 2.37 10.29 -25.00
CA ALA A 302 3.82 10.12 -25.09
C ALA A 302 4.58 10.54 -23.82
N GLN A 303 3.91 11.28 -22.93
CA GLN A 303 4.46 11.76 -21.67
C GLN A 303 3.75 11.15 -20.45
N GLN A 304 2.78 10.26 -20.67
CA GLN A 304 2.09 9.57 -19.58
C GLN A 304 2.82 8.26 -19.29
N TRP A 305 3.61 8.25 -18.23
CA TRP A 305 4.41 7.11 -17.80
C TRP A 305 3.83 6.46 -16.56
N THR A 306 3.76 5.13 -16.56
CA THR A 306 3.35 4.33 -15.42
C THR A 306 4.56 3.58 -14.88
N LEU A 307 4.78 3.63 -13.57
CA LEU A 307 5.83 2.87 -12.90
C LEU A 307 5.17 1.67 -12.22
N THR A 308 5.55 0.45 -12.59
CA THR A 308 4.96 -0.77 -12.01
C THR A 308 5.93 -1.94 -12.11
N GLY A 309 6.16 -2.63 -11.00
CA GLY A 309 6.98 -3.84 -10.94
C GLY A 309 8.39 -3.67 -11.51
N GLY A 310 9.06 -2.56 -11.16
CA GLY A 310 10.39 -2.24 -11.68
C GLY A 310 10.45 -1.84 -13.16
N THR A 311 9.31 -1.69 -13.83
CA THR A 311 9.24 -1.22 -15.23
C THR A 311 8.62 0.16 -15.31
N ILE A 312 9.07 0.96 -16.27
CA ILE A 312 8.53 2.30 -16.56
C ILE A 312 7.90 2.23 -17.95
N ARG A 313 6.61 2.54 -18.08
CA ARG A 313 5.83 2.22 -19.28
C ARG A 313 5.10 3.43 -19.86
N ALA A 314 5.12 3.58 -21.18
CA ALA A 314 4.31 4.52 -21.92
C ALA A 314 3.86 3.89 -23.24
N LEU A 315 2.68 4.29 -23.74
CA LEU A 315 2.13 3.80 -25.01
C LEU A 315 2.08 2.26 -25.12
N GLY A 316 1.88 1.56 -24.00
CA GLY A 316 1.86 0.09 -23.94
C GLY A 316 3.23 -0.59 -24.03
N LYS A 317 4.33 0.17 -24.01
CA LYS A 317 5.71 -0.30 -24.13
C LYS A 317 6.57 0.15 -22.94
N CYS A 318 7.78 -0.38 -22.85
CA CYS A 318 8.69 -0.18 -21.75
C CYS A 318 9.81 0.81 -22.09
N LEU A 319 10.23 1.60 -21.09
CA LEU A 319 11.46 2.38 -21.09
C LEU A 319 12.63 1.40 -21.05
N ASP A 320 13.44 1.42 -22.11
CA ASP A 320 14.39 0.37 -22.43
C ASP A 320 15.78 0.96 -22.69
N VAL A 321 16.80 0.36 -22.08
CA VAL A 321 18.20 0.64 -22.42
C VAL A 321 18.59 -0.18 -23.64
N SER A 322 18.94 0.50 -24.73
CA SER A 322 19.16 -0.15 -26.03
C SER A 322 20.14 -1.33 -25.96
N GLY A 323 19.65 -2.51 -26.33
CA GLY A 323 20.44 -3.75 -26.36
C GLY A 323 20.93 -4.22 -24.98
N ALA A 324 20.29 -3.77 -23.89
CA ALA A 324 20.78 -3.96 -22.52
C ALA A 324 22.22 -3.47 -22.30
N GLY A 325 22.67 -2.52 -23.12
CA GLY A 325 24.01 -1.97 -23.02
C GLY A 325 24.26 -1.34 -21.65
N THR A 326 25.49 -1.51 -21.15
CA THR A 326 25.85 -1.04 -19.81
C THR A 326 26.75 0.18 -19.83
N ALA A 327 27.27 0.62 -20.98
CA ALA A 327 28.21 1.74 -21.06
C ALA A 327 27.51 3.11 -20.86
N ASN A 328 28.25 4.10 -20.34
CA ASN A 328 27.83 5.50 -20.33
C ASN A 328 27.49 5.97 -21.76
N GLY A 329 26.38 6.70 -21.88
CA GLY A 329 25.88 7.17 -23.17
C GLY A 329 25.06 6.15 -23.95
N THR A 330 24.83 4.94 -23.40
CA THR A 330 23.88 4.00 -24.01
C THR A 330 22.49 4.65 -24.03
N ARG A 331 21.90 4.71 -25.22
CA ARG A 331 20.62 5.37 -25.46
C ARG A 331 19.46 4.67 -24.76
N VAL A 332 18.53 5.47 -24.26
CA VAL A 332 17.22 5.00 -23.80
C VAL A 332 16.17 5.14 -24.90
N GLN A 333 15.35 4.12 -25.07
CA GLN A 333 14.38 3.97 -26.15
C GLN A 333 13.06 3.38 -25.63
N LEU A 334 12.05 3.38 -26.49
CA LEU A 334 10.82 2.65 -26.29
C LEU A 334 10.94 1.26 -26.93
N TRP A 335 10.62 0.21 -26.18
CA TRP A 335 10.65 -1.17 -26.68
C TRP A 335 9.50 -2.01 -26.12
N ASP A 336 9.14 -3.07 -26.82
CA ASP A 336 8.20 -4.07 -26.29
C ASP A 336 8.67 -4.58 -24.93
N CYS A 337 7.74 -4.66 -23.98
CA CYS A 337 8.05 -5.17 -22.66
C CYS A 337 8.45 -6.65 -22.77
N ASN A 338 9.70 -6.98 -22.45
CA ASN A 338 10.30 -8.29 -22.67
C ASN A 338 10.92 -8.90 -21.40
N GLY A 339 10.83 -8.20 -20.27
CA GLY A 339 11.28 -8.71 -18.96
C GLY A 339 12.80 -8.76 -18.80
N THR A 340 13.58 -8.22 -19.74
CA THR A 340 15.04 -8.20 -19.64
C THR A 340 15.54 -7.08 -18.72
N GLY A 341 16.81 -7.19 -18.30
CA GLY A 341 17.47 -6.16 -17.48
C GLY A 341 17.52 -4.77 -18.13
N ALA A 342 17.38 -4.67 -19.46
CA ALA A 342 17.25 -3.40 -20.18
C ALA A 342 16.06 -2.55 -19.70
N GLN A 343 15.04 -3.18 -19.12
CA GLN A 343 13.76 -2.57 -18.75
C GLN A 343 13.53 -2.55 -17.25
N SER A 344 14.53 -2.96 -16.47
CA SER A 344 14.46 -3.02 -15.01
C SER A 344 15.04 -1.75 -14.40
N TRP A 345 14.21 -1.02 -13.67
CA TRP A 345 14.47 0.29 -13.10
C TRP A 345 14.10 0.32 -11.62
N ALA A 346 14.95 0.94 -10.82
CA ALA A 346 14.72 1.21 -9.41
C ALA A 346 14.76 2.72 -9.15
N ARG A 347 14.04 3.18 -8.14
CA ARG A 347 14.16 4.56 -7.65
C ARG A 347 15.23 4.60 -6.56
N SER A 348 16.13 5.57 -6.66
CA SER A 348 17.08 5.90 -5.60
C SER A 348 16.96 7.40 -5.32
N GLY A 349 16.19 7.76 -4.29
CA GLY A 349 15.73 9.14 -4.10
C GLY A 349 14.94 9.63 -5.33
N THR A 350 15.40 10.74 -5.93
CA THR A 350 14.85 11.31 -7.17
C THR A 350 15.51 10.77 -8.45
N GLN A 351 16.47 9.84 -8.36
CA GLN A 351 17.09 9.23 -9.53
C GLN A 351 16.34 7.97 -9.97
N LEU A 352 16.37 7.68 -11.28
CA LEU A 352 15.89 6.42 -11.87
C LEU A 352 17.10 5.62 -12.31
N VAL A 353 17.36 4.50 -11.64
CA VAL A 353 18.55 3.66 -11.84
C VAL A 353 18.17 2.41 -12.61
N ASN A 354 18.81 2.15 -13.74
CA ASN A 354 18.67 0.87 -14.42
C ASN A 354 19.47 -0.20 -13.65
N THR A 355 18.79 -1.22 -13.14
CA THR A 355 19.38 -2.22 -12.23
C THR A 355 20.34 -3.18 -12.94
N ASN A 356 20.26 -3.31 -14.26
CA ASN A 356 21.20 -4.11 -15.06
C ASN A 356 22.57 -3.43 -15.22
N SER A 357 22.59 -2.11 -15.36
CA SER A 357 23.82 -1.33 -15.59
C SER A 357 24.33 -0.60 -14.35
N ASN A 358 23.49 -0.47 -13.31
CA ASN A 358 23.71 0.41 -12.15
C ASN A 358 23.94 1.88 -12.52
N ARG A 359 23.37 2.32 -13.65
CA ARG A 359 23.47 3.68 -14.18
C ARG A 359 22.14 4.38 -14.15
N CYS A 360 22.18 5.70 -14.06
CA CYS A 360 21.03 6.57 -13.92
C CYS A 360 20.50 7.02 -15.27
N LEU A 361 19.17 7.18 -15.37
CA LEU A 361 18.53 7.89 -16.48
C LEU A 361 19.04 9.35 -16.49
N ASP A 362 19.56 9.76 -17.63
CA ASP A 362 20.35 10.98 -17.78
C ASP A 362 19.90 11.74 -19.04
N ALA A 363 19.70 13.04 -18.93
CA ALA A 363 19.52 13.91 -20.08
C ALA A 363 20.88 14.31 -20.66
N THR A 364 21.13 13.92 -21.92
CA THR A 364 22.43 14.06 -22.59
C THR A 364 22.90 15.53 -22.67
N GLY A 365 24.19 15.74 -22.39
CA GLY A 365 24.84 17.05 -22.61
C GLY A 365 24.28 18.17 -21.72
N PRO A 366 23.90 17.84 -20.47
CA PRO A 366 22.94 18.58 -19.62
C PRO A 366 22.14 19.67 -20.33
N SER A 367 21.39 19.28 -21.37
CA SER A 367 20.63 20.20 -22.23
C SER A 367 19.14 20.09 -21.96
N SER A 368 18.48 21.22 -21.70
CA SER A 368 17.03 21.31 -21.48
C SER A 368 16.25 21.67 -22.76
N ALA A 369 16.91 21.63 -23.91
CA ALA A 369 16.27 21.83 -25.20
C ALA A 369 15.26 20.70 -25.52
N ASP A 370 14.19 21.06 -26.22
CA ASP A 370 13.24 20.06 -26.72
C ASP A 370 13.95 19.15 -27.74
N GLY A 371 13.82 17.84 -27.53
CA GLY A 371 14.45 16.83 -28.36
C GLY A 371 15.76 16.26 -27.80
N THR A 372 16.28 16.77 -26.68
CA THR A 372 17.46 16.20 -26.02
C THR A 372 17.24 14.71 -25.74
N PRO A 373 18.07 13.80 -26.27
CA PRO A 373 17.93 12.36 -26.01
C PRO A 373 18.17 12.04 -24.54
N LEU A 374 17.50 10.98 -24.06
CA LEU A 374 17.87 10.34 -22.80
C LEU A 374 18.81 9.17 -23.03
N GLN A 375 19.70 8.98 -22.07
CA GLN A 375 20.71 7.93 -22.04
C GLN A 375 20.82 7.38 -20.61
N ILE A 376 21.63 6.34 -20.43
CA ILE A 376 22.16 5.99 -19.11
C ILE A 376 23.56 6.57 -18.92
N TRP A 377 23.85 7.01 -17.72
CA TRP A 377 25.16 7.50 -17.30
C TRP A 377 25.43 7.14 -15.84
N ASP A 378 26.69 7.11 -15.43
CA ASP A 378 27.05 6.95 -14.03
C ASP A 378 26.26 7.94 -13.16
N CYS A 379 25.79 7.46 -12.01
CA CYS A 379 24.96 8.25 -11.13
C CYS A 379 25.81 9.33 -10.44
N THR A 380 25.71 10.57 -10.92
CA THR A 380 26.48 11.72 -10.41
C THR A 380 25.69 12.57 -9.41
N GLY A 381 24.37 12.39 -9.36
CA GLY A 381 23.47 13.25 -8.59
C GLY A 381 23.19 14.61 -9.26
N GLY A 382 23.74 14.86 -10.45
CA GLY A 382 23.51 16.08 -11.21
C GLY A 382 22.04 16.33 -11.54
N ALA A 383 21.66 17.59 -11.72
CA ALA A 383 20.26 17.99 -11.97
C ALA A 383 19.65 17.32 -13.23
N ASN A 384 20.48 16.93 -14.20
CA ASN A 384 20.07 16.22 -15.42
C ASN A 384 19.76 14.72 -15.20
N GLN A 385 19.89 14.24 -13.96
CA GLN A 385 19.57 12.86 -13.53
C GLN A 385 18.47 12.83 -12.45
N GLN A 386 17.86 13.97 -12.14
CA GLN A 386 16.81 14.09 -11.12
C GLN A 386 15.43 14.16 -11.76
N TRP A 387 14.54 13.29 -11.28
CA TRP A 387 13.23 13.03 -11.86
C TRP A 387 12.14 13.01 -10.79
N ASN A 388 11.11 13.83 -10.98
CA ASN A 388 9.85 13.69 -10.27
C ASN A 388 8.97 12.75 -11.08
N THR A 389 8.71 11.58 -10.52
CA THR A 389 7.78 10.63 -11.14
C THR A 389 6.35 10.89 -10.66
N PRO A 390 5.35 10.35 -11.37
CA PRO A 390 3.96 10.31 -10.94
C PRO A 390 3.74 9.61 -9.60
#